data_AF-A0A7J9DN02-F1
#
_entry.id   AF-A0A7J9DN02-F1
#
_cell.length_a   1.000
_cell.length_b   1.000
_cell.length_c   1.000
_cell.angle_alpha   90.00
_cell.angle_beta   90.00
_cell.angle_gamma   90.00
#
_symmetry.space_group_name_H-M   'P 1'
#
loop_
_entity.id
_entity.type
_entity.pdbx_description
1 polymer ?
#
loop_
_entity_poly.entity_id
_entity_poly.type
_entity_poly.pdbx_seq_one_letter_code
_entity_poly.pdbx_strand_id
1 'polypeptide(L)'
;MALSHSNHDSKIFVSATPYNVYKDDQSLESPFITFKFNIKMSYVLDKPDKSVPSYISKHDSWHEFKHPVDELTRGFICSLFVDAKIPFALKNLHWKKHDFDKESIPLVSTDCVVSSILDVCSDMINAARESGRKKLFLLVMIKKQVVVPRDEYLAMLKAKEGQEVLCNVEDMIRLQARGWNFQRSDWEDMANVVRRAGLGDSIKKTLWI
;
A
#
# COMPACT_ATOMS: atom_id res chain seq x y z
N MET A 1 11.37 -8.32 18.42
CA MET A 1 12.61 -7.52 18.45
C MET A 1 12.40 -6.31 17.56
N ALA A 2 12.56 -5.09 18.11
CA ALA A 2 12.50 -3.88 17.32
C ALA A 2 13.75 -3.79 16.46
N LEU A 3 13.61 -3.91 15.14
CA LEU A 3 14.70 -3.56 14.22
C LEU A 3 14.97 -2.07 14.41
N SER A 4 16.23 -1.78 14.74
CA SER A 4 16.82 -0.48 14.95
C SER A 4 16.38 0.53 13.91
N HIS A 5 16.31 1.81 14.31
CA HIS A 5 16.24 2.97 13.43
C HIS A 5 17.43 2.99 12.45
N SER A 6 17.41 2.13 11.43
CA SER A 6 18.22 2.30 10.25
C SER A 6 17.66 3.51 9.51
N ASN A 7 18.54 4.48 9.26
CA ASN A 7 18.24 5.68 8.50
C ASN A 7 18.21 5.32 7.00
N HIS A 8 17.37 4.33 6.65
CA HIS A 8 17.25 3.85 5.29
C HIS A 8 16.70 4.97 4.42
N ASP A 9 17.37 5.19 3.28
CA ASP A 9 16.88 6.13 2.29
C ASP A 9 15.47 5.73 1.86
N SER A 10 14.55 6.68 1.97
CA SER A 10 13.16 6.44 1.56
C SER A 10 12.64 7.61 0.76
N LYS A 11 11.85 7.28 -0.26
CA LYS A 11 11.13 8.25 -1.11
C LYS A 11 9.65 7.95 -1.03
N ILE A 12 8.84 9.00 -0.98
CA ILE A 12 7.39 8.90 -1.03
C ILE A 12 6.93 9.47 -2.36
N PHE A 13 6.44 8.59 -3.23
CA PHE A 13 5.86 8.98 -4.50
C PHE A 13 4.37 9.25 -4.32
N VAL A 14 3.92 10.40 -4.83
CA VAL A 14 2.52 10.77 -4.85
C VAL A 14 2.09 11.02 -6.30
N SER A 15 0.94 10.50 -6.69
CA SER A 15 0.31 10.83 -7.97
C SER A 15 -1.19 10.99 -7.79
N ALA A 16 -1.79 11.83 -8.63
CA ALA A 16 -3.23 12.00 -8.71
C ALA A 16 -3.66 11.86 -10.16
N THR A 17 -4.48 10.87 -10.46
CA THR A 17 -4.86 10.53 -11.84
C THR A 17 -6.38 10.49 -11.97
N PRO A 18 -6.96 11.28 -12.90
CA PRO A 18 -8.37 11.18 -13.24
C PRO A 18 -8.70 9.76 -13.71
N TYR A 19 -9.72 9.14 -13.12
CA TYR A 19 -10.14 7.76 -13.40
C TYR A 19 -11.62 7.69 -13.79
N ASN A 20 -12.02 8.52 -14.75
CA ASN A 20 -13.41 8.68 -15.21
C ASN A 20 -13.89 7.57 -16.16
N VAL A 21 -13.36 6.35 -16.02
CA VAL A 21 -13.77 5.17 -16.82
C VAL A 21 -15.15 4.63 -16.44
N TYR A 22 -15.66 4.97 -15.25
CA TYR A 22 -16.99 4.56 -14.83
C TYR A 22 -18.08 5.33 -15.58
N LYS A 23 -19.25 4.69 -15.77
CA LYS A 23 -20.43 5.36 -16.33
C LYS A 23 -20.78 6.59 -15.47
N ASP A 24 -21.12 7.66 -16.17
CA ASP A 24 -21.61 8.86 -15.53
C ASP A 24 -23.01 8.64 -14.96
N ASP A 25 -23.41 9.51 -14.03
CA ASP A 25 -24.72 9.47 -13.39
C ASP A 25 -25.39 10.84 -13.51
N GLN A 26 -26.26 10.96 -14.51
CA GLN A 26 -26.97 12.19 -14.82
C GLN A 26 -28.12 12.47 -13.84
N SER A 27 -28.50 11.50 -13.01
CA SER A 27 -29.54 11.67 -11.98
C SER A 27 -29.09 12.50 -10.78
N LEU A 28 -27.77 12.73 -10.63
CA LEU A 28 -27.22 13.55 -9.57
C LEU A 28 -27.71 15.00 -9.68
N GLU A 29 -28.13 15.59 -8.57
CA GLU A 29 -28.54 17.00 -8.51
C GLU A 29 -27.37 17.95 -8.74
N SER A 30 -26.18 17.61 -8.22
CA SER A 30 -24.94 18.35 -8.39
C SER A 30 -23.76 17.44 -8.71
N PRO A 31 -22.66 17.95 -9.30
CA PRO A 31 -21.46 17.16 -9.54
C PRO A 31 -20.74 16.75 -8.24
N PHE A 32 -20.26 15.52 -8.19
CA PHE A 32 -19.49 14.98 -7.07
C PHE A 32 -18.15 14.41 -7.55
N ILE A 33 -17.13 14.55 -6.70
CA ILE A 33 -15.83 13.93 -6.89
C ILE A 33 -15.60 12.84 -5.84
N THR A 34 -15.19 11.67 -6.31
CA THR A 34 -14.76 10.54 -5.47
C THR A 34 -13.25 10.47 -5.48
N PHE A 35 -12.64 10.63 -4.31
CA PHE A 35 -11.22 10.43 -4.08
C PHE A 35 -10.98 9.01 -3.62
N LYS A 36 -10.23 8.24 -4.41
CA LYS A 36 -9.80 6.90 -4.06
C LYS A 36 -8.32 6.94 -3.73
N PHE A 37 -7.99 6.85 -2.45
CA PHE A 37 -6.61 6.85 -1.97
C PHE A 37 -6.09 5.41 -1.88
N ASN A 38 -4.92 5.15 -2.46
CA ASN A 38 -4.17 3.92 -2.22
C ASN A 38 -2.84 4.26 -1.56
N ILE A 39 -2.68 3.81 -0.33
CA ILE A 39 -1.49 4.07 0.47
C ILE A 39 -0.69 2.78 0.56
N LYS A 40 0.55 2.82 0.08
CA LYS A 40 1.46 1.67 0.02
C LYS A 40 2.78 1.97 0.70
N MET A 41 3.33 0.96 1.35
CA MET A 41 4.72 0.97 1.82
C MET A 41 5.40 -0.33 1.38
N SER A 42 6.57 -0.20 0.76
CA SER A 42 7.35 -1.34 0.30
C SER A 42 8.84 -1.15 0.58
N TYR A 43 9.52 -2.24 0.89
CA TYR A 43 10.98 -2.29 0.89
C TYR A 43 11.47 -2.73 -0.48
N VAL A 44 12.52 -2.11 -0.98
CA VAL A 44 13.17 -2.43 -2.25
C VAL A 44 14.67 -2.58 -2.02
N LEU A 45 15.32 -3.39 -2.85
CA LEU A 45 16.77 -3.53 -2.83
C LEU A 45 17.46 -2.25 -3.29
N ASP A 46 18.63 -1.98 -2.70
CA ASP A 46 19.58 -0.97 -3.16
C ASP A 46 20.11 -1.25 -4.57
N LYS A 47 20.28 -2.54 -4.91
CA LYS A 47 20.71 -3.01 -6.23
C LYS A 47 19.70 -4.02 -6.78
N PRO A 48 19.24 -3.85 -8.04
CA PRO A 48 18.34 -4.81 -8.65
C PRO A 48 18.95 -6.21 -8.70
N ASP A 49 18.23 -7.20 -8.17
CA ASP A 49 18.59 -8.61 -8.26
C ASP A 49 17.36 -9.37 -8.76
N LYS A 50 17.46 -9.94 -9.97
CA LYS A 50 16.35 -10.66 -10.61
C LYS A 50 16.05 -12.01 -9.96
N SER A 51 16.96 -12.51 -9.11
CA SER A 51 16.79 -13.80 -8.42
C SER A 51 15.86 -13.74 -7.21
N VAL A 52 15.48 -12.53 -6.79
CA VAL A 52 14.64 -12.29 -5.61
C VAL A 52 13.45 -11.39 -5.96
N PRO A 53 12.38 -11.41 -5.15
CA PRO A 53 11.24 -10.52 -5.35
C PRO A 53 11.67 -9.06 -5.44
N SER A 54 11.05 -8.30 -6.35
CA SER A 54 11.38 -6.90 -6.62
C SER A 54 11.06 -5.95 -5.47
N TYR A 55 10.15 -6.35 -4.57
CA TYR A 55 9.84 -5.62 -3.34
C TYR A 55 9.23 -6.54 -2.28
N ILE A 56 9.30 -6.10 -1.02
CA ILE A 56 8.53 -6.66 0.10
C ILE A 56 7.44 -5.65 0.46
N SER A 57 6.18 -6.04 0.30
CA SER A 57 5.04 -5.21 0.76
C SER A 57 4.98 -5.20 2.29
N LYS A 58 4.82 -4.00 2.86
CA LYS A 58 4.65 -3.78 4.30
C LYS A 58 3.28 -3.23 4.66
N HIS A 59 2.70 -2.41 3.78
CA HIS A 59 1.40 -1.79 3.95
C HIS A 59 0.72 -1.61 2.59
N ASP A 60 -0.56 -1.92 2.52
CA ASP A 60 -1.42 -1.62 1.37
C ASP A 60 -2.85 -1.38 1.90
N SER A 61 -3.34 -0.16 1.77
CA SER A 61 -4.69 0.21 2.21
C SER A 61 -5.39 1.09 1.20
N TRP A 62 -6.71 0.93 1.11
CA TRP A 62 -7.58 1.73 0.26
C TRP A 62 -8.53 2.55 1.10
N HIS A 63 -8.73 3.81 0.72
CA HIS A 63 -9.68 4.73 1.35
C HIS A 63 -10.48 5.42 0.26
N GLU A 64 -11.76 5.64 0.51
CA GLU A 64 -12.67 6.30 -0.43
C GLU A 64 -13.37 7.46 0.27
N PHE A 65 -13.32 8.63 -0.35
CA PHE A 65 -13.96 9.85 0.13
C PHE A 65 -14.77 10.47 -0.99
N LYS A 66 -15.97 10.96 -0.67
CA LYS A 66 -16.85 11.62 -1.65
C LYS A 66 -17.08 13.04 -1.19
N HIS A 67 -17.07 13.97 -2.14
CA HIS A 67 -17.26 15.39 -1.85
C HIS A 67 -18.01 16.09 -2.97
N PRO A 68 -18.93 17.01 -2.66
CA PRO A 68 -19.50 17.92 -3.65
C PRO A 68 -18.38 18.75 -4.32
N VAL A 69 -18.49 18.94 -5.63
CA VAL A 69 -17.46 19.67 -6.40
C VAL A 69 -17.43 21.16 -6.03
N ASP A 70 -18.58 21.75 -5.77
CA ASP A 70 -18.79 23.15 -5.41
C ASP A 70 -18.24 23.49 -4.01
N GLU A 71 -18.12 22.49 -3.14
CA GLU A 71 -17.57 22.64 -1.79
C GLU A 71 -16.09 22.22 -1.70
N LEU A 72 -15.44 21.94 -2.84
CA LEU A 72 -14.06 21.47 -2.83
C LEU A 72 -13.10 22.59 -2.38
N THR A 73 -12.46 22.37 -1.23
CA THR A 73 -11.50 23.33 -0.66
C THR A 73 -10.15 22.70 -0.40
N ARG A 74 -9.13 23.55 -0.24
CA ARG A 74 -7.81 23.13 0.26
C ARG A 74 -7.91 22.42 1.60
N GLY A 75 -8.75 22.93 2.52
CA GLY A 75 -8.95 22.35 3.84
C GLY A 75 -9.49 20.93 3.77
N PHE A 76 -10.43 20.66 2.86
CA PHE A 76 -10.92 19.31 2.60
C PHE A 76 -9.80 18.39 2.11
N ILE A 77 -9.00 18.79 1.13
CA ILE A 77 -7.88 17.95 0.67
C ILE A 77 -6.90 17.65 1.80
N CYS A 78 -6.60 18.64 2.66
CA CYS A 78 -5.77 18.42 3.85
C CYS A 78 -6.37 17.38 4.81
N SER A 79 -7.69 17.41 5.04
CA SER A 79 -8.36 16.46 5.94
C SER A 79 -8.25 15.03 5.42
N LEU A 80 -8.29 14.81 4.10
CA LEU A 80 -8.12 13.48 3.51
C LEU A 80 -6.83 12.79 3.95
N PHE A 81 -5.72 13.52 4.08
CA PHE A 81 -4.44 12.95 4.52
C PHE A 81 -4.44 12.56 6.00
N VAL A 82 -5.25 13.25 6.82
CA VAL A 82 -5.45 12.91 8.25
C VAL A 82 -6.37 11.70 8.36
N ASP A 83 -7.50 11.73 7.65
CA ASP A 83 -8.54 10.71 7.71
C ASP A 83 -8.10 9.37 7.12
N ALA A 84 -7.23 9.38 6.10
CA ALA A 84 -6.65 8.18 5.51
C ALA A 84 -5.62 7.47 6.42
N LYS A 85 -5.29 8.04 7.59
CA LYS A 85 -4.42 7.43 8.62
C LYS A 85 -3.13 6.84 8.06
N ILE A 86 -2.38 7.66 7.32
CA ILE A 86 -1.15 7.25 6.65
C ILE A 86 -0.14 6.72 7.70
N PRO A 87 0.35 5.47 7.60
CA PRO A 87 1.12 4.82 8.67
C PRO A 87 2.60 5.23 8.70
N PHE A 88 2.96 6.32 8.02
CA PHE A 88 4.32 6.83 7.94
C PHE A 88 4.33 8.35 7.79
N ALA A 89 5.39 8.99 8.29
CA ALA A 89 5.59 10.42 8.11
C ALA A 89 5.80 10.76 6.62
N LEU A 90 5.11 11.80 6.15
CA LEU A 90 5.21 12.33 4.79
C LEU A 90 6.47 13.19 4.63
N LYS A 91 7.62 12.55 4.38
CA LYS A 91 8.93 13.17 4.15
C LYS A 91 9.52 12.70 2.82
N ASN A 92 10.42 13.49 2.24
CA ASN A 92 11.07 13.21 0.95
C ASN A 92 10.03 12.86 -0.14
N LEU A 93 9.15 13.82 -0.39
CA LEU A 93 8.00 13.69 -1.28
C LEU A 93 8.42 13.90 -2.73
N HIS A 94 7.85 13.12 -3.63
CA HIS A 94 8.10 13.18 -5.07
C HIS A 94 6.77 13.06 -5.81
N TRP A 95 6.44 14.05 -6.62
CA TRP A 95 5.27 14.01 -7.49
C TRP A 95 5.54 13.17 -8.73
N LYS A 96 4.58 12.34 -9.13
CA LYS A 96 4.52 11.72 -10.44
C LYS A 96 3.22 12.09 -11.13
N LYS A 97 3.29 12.31 -12.44
CA LYS A 97 2.09 12.56 -13.25
C LYS A 97 1.20 11.32 -13.29
N HIS A 98 1.80 10.15 -13.49
CA HIS A 98 1.18 8.85 -13.36
C HIS A 98 1.99 7.93 -12.44
N ASP A 99 1.34 6.99 -11.77
CA ASP A 99 1.97 6.11 -10.79
C ASP A 99 3.07 5.20 -11.39
N PHE A 100 2.90 4.83 -12.66
CA PHE A 100 3.85 4.03 -13.45
C PHE A 100 5.01 4.85 -14.05
N ASP A 101 5.00 6.18 -13.94
CA ASP A 101 6.08 7.00 -14.49
C ASP A 101 7.41 6.73 -13.79
N LYS A 102 8.51 6.72 -14.54
CA LYS A 102 9.86 6.59 -13.96
C LYS A 102 10.34 7.91 -13.36
N GLU A 103 9.99 9.01 -14.01
CA GLU A 103 10.37 10.35 -13.60
C GLU A 103 9.50 10.84 -12.45
N SER A 104 10.08 11.66 -11.60
CA SER A 104 9.37 12.28 -10.49
C SER A 104 9.99 13.62 -10.12
N ILE A 105 9.15 14.55 -9.66
CA ILE A 105 9.55 15.91 -9.30
C ILE A 105 9.61 15.99 -7.77
N PRO A 106 10.74 16.38 -7.16
CA PRO A 106 10.81 16.53 -5.70
C PRO A 106 9.86 17.64 -5.23
N LEU A 107 9.13 17.37 -4.16
CA LEU A 107 8.23 18.31 -3.51
C LEU A 107 8.79 18.73 -2.16
N VAL A 108 8.70 20.03 -1.87
CA VAL A 108 9.30 20.63 -0.67
C VAL A 108 8.47 20.31 0.58
N SER A 109 7.15 20.13 0.43
CA SER A 109 6.25 19.88 1.56
C SER A 109 4.98 19.14 1.15
N THR A 110 4.21 18.72 2.15
CA THR A 110 2.83 18.22 1.97
C THR A 110 1.91 19.26 1.37
N ASP A 111 2.16 20.55 1.62
CA ASP A 111 1.38 21.64 1.01
C ASP A 111 1.51 21.67 -0.51
N CYS A 112 2.69 21.33 -1.05
CA CYS A 112 2.87 21.19 -2.49
C CYS A 112 2.05 20.03 -3.05
N VAL A 113 1.98 18.90 -2.34
CA VAL A 113 1.14 17.75 -2.73
C VAL A 113 -0.33 18.16 -2.79
N VAL A 114 -0.81 18.86 -1.77
CA VAL A 114 -2.19 19.36 -1.70
C VAL A 114 -2.49 20.29 -2.88
N SER A 115 -1.59 21.22 -3.20
CA SER A 115 -1.73 22.09 -4.36
C SER A 115 -1.79 21.29 -5.67
N SER A 116 -0.90 20.34 -5.90
CA SER A 116 -0.91 19.52 -7.11
C SER A 116 -2.18 18.67 -7.25
N ILE A 117 -2.73 18.16 -6.16
CA ILE A 117 -4.04 17.46 -6.18
C ILE A 117 -5.17 18.42 -6.55
N LEU A 118 -5.17 19.63 -6.01
CA LEU A 118 -6.17 20.65 -6.32
C LEU A 118 -6.10 21.11 -7.78
N ASP A 119 -4.90 21.22 -8.35
CA ASP A 119 -4.72 21.56 -9.76
C ASP A 119 -5.37 20.48 -10.64
N VAL A 120 -5.09 19.20 -10.36
CA VAL A 120 -5.72 18.07 -11.08
C VAL A 120 -7.24 18.06 -10.89
N CYS A 121 -7.75 18.35 -9.69
CA CYS A 121 -9.19 18.47 -9.46
C CYS A 121 -9.79 19.60 -10.30
N SER A 122 -9.11 20.75 -10.35
CA SER A 122 -9.58 21.93 -11.09
C SER A 122 -9.68 21.64 -12.59
N ASP A 123 -8.66 20.97 -13.16
CA ASP A 123 -8.67 20.50 -14.55
C ASP A 123 -9.83 19.53 -14.81
N MET A 124 -10.03 18.56 -13.91
CA MET A 124 -11.14 17.61 -14.00
C MET A 124 -12.51 18.30 -13.96
N ILE A 125 -12.69 19.29 -13.08
CA ILE A 125 -13.94 20.04 -12.91
C ILE A 125 -14.21 20.89 -14.16
N ASN A 126 -13.20 21.53 -14.73
CA ASN A 126 -13.36 22.30 -15.97
C ASN A 126 -13.76 21.39 -17.14
N ALA A 127 -13.08 20.25 -17.32
CA ALA A 127 -13.46 19.26 -18.33
C ALA A 127 -14.87 18.67 -18.10
N ALA A 128 -15.28 18.51 -16.84
CA ALA A 128 -16.62 18.07 -16.47
C ALA A 128 -17.70 19.08 -16.87
N ARG A 129 -17.44 20.39 -16.68
CA ARG A 129 -18.34 21.47 -17.09
C ARG A 129 -18.56 21.48 -18.60
N GLU A 130 -17.52 21.23 -19.38
CA GLU A 130 -17.61 21.16 -20.85
C GLU A 130 -18.37 19.92 -21.33
N SER A 131 -18.17 18.78 -20.67
CA SER A 131 -18.79 17.50 -21.05
C SER A 131 -20.18 17.26 -20.44
N GLY A 132 -20.61 18.10 -19.48
CA GLY A 132 -21.82 17.88 -18.69
C GLY A 132 -21.73 16.72 -17.69
N ARG A 133 -20.52 16.23 -17.43
CA ARG A 133 -20.29 15.07 -16.55
C ARG A 133 -20.50 15.44 -15.09
N LYS A 134 -21.26 14.64 -14.35
CA LYS A 134 -21.54 14.90 -12.93
C LYS A 134 -20.71 14.04 -11.98
N LYS A 135 -20.30 12.85 -12.41
CA LYS A 135 -19.56 11.90 -11.56
C LYS A 135 -18.07 11.86 -11.88
N LEU A 136 -17.25 12.39 -10.99
CA LEU A 136 -15.80 12.48 -11.13
C LEU A 136 -15.10 11.50 -10.20
N PHE A 137 -13.99 10.91 -10.67
CA PHE A 137 -13.18 9.97 -9.91
C PHE A 137 -11.71 10.36 -10.00
N LEU A 138 -11.07 10.54 -8.86
CA LEU A 138 -9.65 10.79 -8.75
C LEU A 138 -8.97 9.66 -7.97
N LEU A 139 -8.03 8.98 -8.60
CA LEU A 139 -7.16 8.01 -7.95
C LEU A 139 -5.92 8.75 -7.41
N VAL A 140 -5.74 8.72 -6.09
CA VAL A 140 -4.54 9.26 -5.42
C VAL A 140 -3.69 8.11 -4.91
N MET A 141 -2.47 7.98 -5.44
CA MET A 141 -1.52 6.96 -5.03
C MET A 141 -0.47 7.59 -4.12
N ILE A 142 -0.25 7.03 -2.94
CA ILE A 142 0.81 7.46 -2.00
C ILE A 142 1.68 6.23 -1.70
N LYS A 143 2.87 6.16 -2.30
CA LYS A 143 3.75 5.00 -2.20
C LYS A 143 5.08 5.37 -1.54
N LYS A 144 5.30 4.88 -0.32
CA LYS A 144 6.61 4.93 0.35
C LYS A 144 7.46 3.74 -0.10
N GLN A 145 8.63 4.04 -0.67
CA GLN A 145 9.65 3.04 -0.97
C GLN A 145 10.85 3.26 -0.04
N VAL A 146 11.22 2.22 0.70
CA VAL A 146 12.40 2.21 1.56
C VAL A 146 13.45 1.34 0.89
N VAL A 147 14.62 1.93 0.62
CA VAL A 147 15.75 1.22 0.03
C VAL A 147 16.51 0.51 1.14
N VAL A 148 16.74 -0.79 0.97
CA VAL A 148 17.35 -1.66 1.99
C VAL A 148 18.56 -2.37 1.38
N PRO A 149 19.69 -2.46 2.12
CA PRO A 149 20.84 -3.25 1.68
C PRO A 149 20.50 -4.72 1.47
N ARG A 150 21.18 -5.36 0.52
CA ARG A 150 20.91 -6.76 0.12
C ARG A 150 20.80 -7.75 1.28
N ASP A 151 21.76 -7.75 2.21
CA ASP A 151 21.78 -8.74 3.30
C ASP A 151 20.59 -8.57 4.26
N GLU A 152 20.22 -7.32 4.56
CA GLU A 152 19.04 -7.01 5.36
C GLU A 152 17.75 -7.37 4.61
N TYR A 153 17.67 -7.08 3.31
CA TYR A 153 16.52 -7.45 2.48
C TYR A 153 16.32 -8.96 2.43
N LEU A 154 17.39 -9.74 2.27
CA LEU A 154 17.35 -11.21 2.32
C LEU A 154 16.92 -11.72 3.70
N ALA A 155 17.41 -11.10 4.77
CA ALA A 155 16.96 -11.43 6.13
C ALA A 155 15.47 -11.13 6.32
N MET A 156 14.97 -10.02 5.77
CA MET A 156 13.54 -9.69 5.77
C MET A 156 12.70 -10.68 4.96
N LEU A 157 13.18 -11.13 3.80
CA LEU A 157 12.52 -12.18 3.02
C LEU A 157 12.42 -13.47 3.82
N LYS A 158 13.52 -13.92 4.42
CA LYS A 158 13.55 -15.13 5.25
C LYS A 158 12.64 -15.02 6.47
N ALA A 159 12.62 -13.86 7.12
CA ALA A 159 11.72 -13.61 8.25
C ALA A 159 10.24 -13.62 7.82
N LYS A 160 9.92 -13.06 6.65
CA LYS A 160 8.57 -13.09 6.08
C LYS A 160 8.12 -14.51 5.75
N GLU A 161 8.97 -15.29 5.07
CA GLU A 161 8.70 -16.69 4.78
C GLU A 161 8.47 -17.48 6.08
N GLY A 162 9.32 -17.28 7.09
CA GLY A 162 9.13 -17.90 8.40
C GLY A 162 7.79 -17.55 9.05
N GLN A 163 7.38 -16.28 9.00
CA GLN A 163 6.09 -15.85 9.55
C GLN A 163 4.90 -16.49 8.80
N GLU A 164 4.96 -16.58 7.47
CA GLU A 164 3.92 -17.22 6.66
C GLU A 164 3.79 -18.71 7.00
N VAL A 165 4.92 -19.40 7.17
CA VAL A 165 4.93 -20.80 7.61
C VAL A 165 4.30 -20.95 9.00
N LEU A 166 4.62 -20.07 9.96
CA LEU A 166 4.01 -20.10 11.29
C LEU A 166 2.50 -19.87 11.23
N CYS A 167 2.02 -18.91 10.45
CA CYS A 167 0.59 -18.68 10.27
C CYS A 167 -0.12 -19.93 9.69
N ASN A 168 0.48 -20.58 8.68
CA ASN A 168 -0.10 -21.79 8.11
C ASN A 168 -0.18 -22.95 9.13
N VAL A 169 0.84 -23.10 9.98
CA VAL A 169 0.81 -24.08 11.07
C VAL A 169 -0.29 -23.77 12.07
N GLU A 170 -0.40 -22.50 12.51
CA GLU A 170 -1.47 -22.06 13.42
C GLU A 170 -2.86 -22.33 12.84
N ASP A 171 -3.06 -22.05 11.55
CA ASP A 171 -4.34 -22.25 10.88
C ASP A 171 -4.68 -23.74 10.74
N MET A 172 -3.70 -24.61 10.44
CA MET A 172 -3.90 -26.06 10.47
C MET A 172 -4.35 -26.54 11.85
N ILE A 173 -3.70 -26.09 12.92
CA ILE A 173 -4.07 -26.45 14.30
C ILE A 173 -5.49 -25.98 14.63
N ARG A 174 -5.82 -24.73 14.27
CA ARG A 174 -7.17 -24.17 14.48
C ARG A 174 -8.24 -24.94 13.72
N LEU A 175 -7.97 -25.31 12.47
CA LEU A 175 -8.90 -26.10 11.65
C LEU A 175 -9.08 -27.51 12.23
N GLN A 176 -8.01 -28.14 12.72
CA GLN A 176 -8.09 -29.44 13.38
C GLN A 176 -8.95 -29.38 14.65
N ALA A 177 -8.77 -28.34 15.47
CA ALA A 177 -9.60 -28.10 16.66
C ALA A 177 -11.09 -27.89 16.33
N ARG A 178 -11.41 -27.47 15.09
CA ARG A 178 -12.78 -27.34 14.57
C ARG A 178 -13.31 -28.60 13.90
N GLY A 179 -12.60 -29.73 13.98
CA GLY A 179 -13.00 -31.02 13.44
C GLY A 179 -12.52 -31.29 12.02
N TRP A 180 -11.60 -30.48 11.48
CA TRP A 180 -10.97 -30.78 10.20
C TRP A 180 -9.96 -31.93 10.36
N ASN A 181 -10.10 -32.97 9.54
CA ASN A 181 -9.18 -34.11 9.56
C ASN A 181 -8.12 -33.95 8.48
N PHE A 182 -6.91 -33.55 8.90
CA PHE A 182 -5.73 -33.55 8.04
C PHE A 182 -5.15 -34.96 7.93
N GLN A 183 -4.72 -35.33 6.73
CA GLN A 183 -3.98 -36.57 6.51
C GLN A 183 -2.56 -36.46 7.09
N ARG A 184 -1.94 -37.61 7.32
CA ARG A 184 -0.55 -37.67 7.79
C ARG A 184 0.42 -36.97 6.82
N SER A 185 0.18 -37.08 5.52
CA SER A 185 0.96 -36.39 4.48
C SER A 185 0.94 -34.88 4.64
N ASP A 186 -0.21 -34.29 5.00
CA ASP A 186 -0.35 -32.84 5.19
C ASP A 186 0.56 -32.34 6.32
N TRP A 187 0.66 -33.12 7.41
CA TRP A 187 1.57 -32.84 8.53
C TRP A 187 3.03 -33.03 8.17
N GLU A 188 3.36 -34.05 7.38
CA GLU A 188 4.72 -34.30 6.91
C GLU A 188 5.20 -33.21 5.95
N ASP A 189 4.33 -32.75 5.04
CA ASP A 189 4.58 -31.63 4.15
C ASP A 189 4.80 -30.34 4.94
N MET A 190 3.94 -30.05 5.91
CA MET A 190 4.10 -28.90 6.79
C MET A 190 5.42 -28.98 7.58
N ALA A 191 5.77 -30.14 8.13
CA ALA A 191 7.04 -30.34 8.84
C ALA A 191 8.27 -30.12 7.92
N ASN A 192 8.17 -30.50 6.65
CA ASN A 192 9.21 -30.25 5.66
C ASN A 192 9.37 -28.75 5.35
N VAL A 193 8.25 -28.03 5.21
CA VAL A 193 8.24 -26.57 5.00
C VAL A 193 8.86 -25.85 6.20
N VAL A 194 8.48 -26.22 7.43
CA VAL A 194 9.07 -25.70 8.68
C VAL A 194 10.57 -25.90 8.73
N ARG A 195 11.05 -27.09 8.34
CA ARG A 195 12.49 -27.42 8.33
C ARG A 195 13.24 -26.57 7.32
N ARG A 196 12.69 -26.40 6.10
CA ARG A 196 13.29 -25.57 5.03
C ARG A 196 13.36 -24.10 5.43
N ALA A 197 12.34 -23.58 6.11
CA ALA A 197 12.33 -22.22 6.66
C ALA A 197 13.31 -22.03 7.84
N GLY A 198 13.91 -23.11 8.36
CA GLY A 198 14.82 -23.07 9.51
C GLY A 198 14.10 -22.82 10.84
N LEU A 199 12.82 -23.19 10.95
CA LEU A 199 11.97 -22.96 12.12
C LEU A 199 11.83 -24.17 13.05
N GLY A 200 12.61 -25.24 12.81
CA GLY A 200 12.47 -26.52 13.51
C GLY A 200 12.53 -26.42 15.05
N ASP A 201 13.35 -25.53 15.60
CA ASP A 201 13.48 -25.33 17.05
C ASP A 201 12.42 -24.39 17.63
N SER A 202 11.89 -23.45 16.83
CA SER A 202 10.88 -22.49 17.26
C SER A 202 9.51 -23.13 17.46
N ILE A 203 9.16 -24.12 16.65
CA ILE A 203 7.86 -24.81 16.73
C ILE A 203 7.78 -25.74 17.95
N LYS A 204 8.90 -26.36 18.37
CA LYS A 204 8.96 -27.14 19.62
C LYS A 204 8.56 -26.30 20.85
N LYS A 205 8.90 -25.01 20.86
CA LYS A 205 8.52 -24.10 21.97
C LYS A 205 7.06 -23.64 21.89
N THR A 206 6.52 -23.43 20.69
CA THR A 206 5.13 -22.94 20.51
C THR A 206 4.09 -24.03 20.73
N LEU A 207 4.44 -25.30 20.50
CA LEU A 207 3.48 -26.41 20.55
C LEU A 207 3.30 -27.08 21.92
N TRP A 208 4.13 -26.79 22.95
CA TRP A 208 4.12 -27.50 24.25
C TRP A 208 3.74 -28.99 24.12
N ILE A 209 4.53 -29.70 23.32
CA ILE A 209 4.73 -31.15 23.42
C ILE A 209 6.17 -31.35 23.89
#